data_AF-A0A847HXY2-F1
#
_entry.id   AF-A0A847HXY2-F1
#
_cell.length_a   1.000
_cell.length_b   1.000
_cell.length_c   1.000
_cell.angle_alpha   90.00
_cell.angle_beta   90.00
_cell.angle_gamma   90.00
#
_symmetry.space_group_name_H-M   'P 1'
#
loop_
_entity.id
_entity.type
_entity.pdbx_description
1 polymer ?
#
loop_
_entity_poly.entity_id
_entity_poly.type
_entity_poly.pdbx_seq_one_letter_code
_entity_poly.pdbx_strand_id
1 'polypeptide(L)' 'MTATKPQTAEPAVALQGLLAEFDSPGALLAAATQVRDAGFTGWDTHTPFPVHGIDHAMDIRRTRLPWLVFGLGVA' A
#
# COMPACT_ATOMS: atom_id res chain seq x y z
N MET A 1 4.26 0.95 -32.23
CA MET A 1 5.70 1.24 -32.02
C MET A 1 5.78 2.67 -31.52
N THR A 2 5.53 2.89 -30.23
CA THR A 2 5.58 4.22 -29.60
C THR A 2 6.67 4.16 -28.56
N ALA A 3 7.73 4.93 -28.81
CA ALA A 3 8.99 4.89 -28.11
C ALA A 3 8.84 5.27 -26.63
N THR A 4 9.32 4.38 -25.76
CA THR A 4 9.62 4.69 -24.36
C THR A 4 10.72 5.75 -24.33
N LYS A 5 10.40 6.93 -23.78
CA LYS A 5 11.33 8.04 -23.54
C LYS A 5 12.54 7.53 -22.72
N PRO A 6 13.78 7.89 -23.09
CA PRO A 6 14.98 7.41 -22.40
C PRO A 6 15.00 7.94 -20.97
N GLN A 7 15.17 7.04 -20.00
CA GLN A 7 15.39 7.40 -18.61
C GLN A 7 16.83 7.88 -18.47
N THR A 8 17.01 9.19 -18.31
CA THR A 8 18.29 9.80 -17.94
C THR A 8 18.75 9.19 -16.61
N ALA A 9 19.88 8.49 -16.63
CA ALA A 9 20.51 7.97 -15.43
C ALA A 9 21.15 9.12 -14.64
N GLU A 10 20.36 9.71 -13.74
CA GLU A 10 20.81 10.54 -12.61
C GLU A 10 21.41 9.63 -11.50
N PRO A 11 22.18 10.17 -10.53
CA PRO A 11 23.19 9.40 -9.78
C PRO A 11 22.52 8.19 -9.11
N ALA A 12 23.26 7.08 -8.91
CA ALA A 12 22.72 5.82 -8.41
C ALA A 12 22.16 5.94 -6.97
N VAL A 13 21.01 6.58 -6.85
CA VAL A 13 20.11 6.52 -5.71
C VAL A 13 19.62 5.08 -5.72
N ALA A 14 19.88 4.34 -4.64
CA ALA A 14 19.37 2.98 -4.51
C ALA A 14 17.86 2.98 -4.80
N LEU A 15 17.33 2.04 -5.58
CA LEU A 15 15.89 2.00 -5.83
C LEU A 15 15.15 1.75 -4.51
N GLN A 16 14.45 2.76 -3.97
CA GLN A 16 13.69 2.60 -2.71
C GLN A 16 12.35 1.88 -2.89
N GLY A 17 11.72 1.99 -4.06
CA GLY A 17 10.40 1.41 -4.29
C GLY A 17 9.81 1.74 -5.65
N LEU A 18 8.57 1.29 -5.85
CA LEU A 18 7.76 1.50 -7.05
C LEU A 18 6.45 2.17 -6.63
N LEU A 19 5.94 3.08 -7.47
CA LEU A 19 4.66 3.75 -7.28
C LEU A 19 3.77 3.52 -8.50
N ALA A 20 2.48 3.25 -8.26
CA ALA A 20 1.46 3.13 -9.28
C ALA A 20 0.30 4.10 -8.97
N GLU A 21 -0.10 4.87 -9.97
CA GLU A 21 -1.23 5.80 -9.89
C GLU A 21 -2.48 5.18 -10.52
N PHE A 22 -3.64 5.42 -9.91
CA PHE A 22 -4.92 4.89 -10.37
C PHE A 22 -5.97 6.01 -10.41
N ASP A 23 -6.70 6.10 -11.52
CA ASP A 23 -7.72 7.14 -11.70
C ASP A 23 -8.99 6.92 -10.86
N SER A 24 -9.18 5.72 -10.31
CA SER A 24 -10.39 5.38 -9.54
C SER A 24 -10.11 4.54 -8.30
N PRO A 25 -10.91 4.70 -7.23
CA PRO A 25 -10.80 3.87 -6.02
C PRO A 25 -11.02 2.38 -6.29
N GLY A 26 -11.89 2.03 -7.26
CA GLY A 26 -12.14 0.64 -7.64
C GLY A 26 -10.91 -0.02 -8.27
N ALA A 27 -10.19 0.71 -9.13
CA ALA A 27 -8.94 0.23 -9.71
C ALA A 27 -7.86 0.03 -8.63
N LEU A 28 -7.77 0.97 -7.67
CA LEU A 28 -6.86 0.84 -6.53
C LEU A 28 -7.17 -0.40 -5.68
N LEU A 29 -8.45 -0.67 -5.37
CA LEU A 29 -8.86 -1.84 -4.59
C LEU A 29 -8.50 -3.16 -5.30
N ALA A 30 -8.73 -3.23 -6.61
CA ALA A 30 -8.37 -4.40 -7.41
C ALA A 30 -6.85 -4.59 -7.48
N ALA A 31 -6.08 -3.50 -7.58
CA ALA A 31 -4.62 -3.55 -7.56
C ALA A 31 -4.09 -3.99 -6.18
N ALA A 32 -4.61 -3.43 -5.09
CA ALA A 32 -4.24 -3.80 -3.72
C ALA A 32 -4.46 -5.30 -3.46
N THR A 33 -5.60 -5.84 -3.91
CA THR A 33 -5.91 -7.27 -3.83
C THR A 33 -4.86 -8.11 -4.57
N GLN A 34 -4.49 -7.72 -5.80
CA GLN A 34 -3.48 -8.44 -6.58
C GLN A 34 -2.08 -8.39 -5.94
N VAL A 35 -1.70 -7.24 -5.39
CA VAL A 35 -0.39 -7.07 -4.71
C VAL A 35 -0.34 -7.93 -3.45
N ARG A 36 -1.43 -7.98 -2.68
CA ARG A 36 -1.57 -8.90 -1.54
C ARG A 36 -1.48 -10.36 -1.99
N ASP A 37 -2.24 -10.75 -3.01
CA ASP A 37 -2.29 -12.14 -3.49
C ASP A 37 -0.94 -12.60 -4.08
N ALA A 38 -0.16 -11.66 -4.61
CA ALA A 38 1.22 -11.88 -5.04
C ALA A 38 2.23 -12.00 -3.87
N GLY A 39 1.80 -11.80 -2.62
CA GLY A 39 2.60 -12.03 -1.41
C GLY A 39 3.53 -10.88 -1.02
N PHE A 40 3.32 -9.67 -1.55
CA PHE A 40 4.10 -8.51 -1.11
C PHE A 40 3.66 -8.07 0.28
N THR A 41 4.63 -7.74 1.15
CA THR A 41 4.36 -7.38 2.57
C THR A 41 4.82 -5.97 2.96
N GLY A 42 5.57 -5.28 2.10
CA GLY A 42 6.17 -3.96 2.38
C GLY A 42 5.64 -2.87 1.46
N TRP A 43 4.32 -2.71 1.38
CA TRP A 43 3.66 -1.74 0.52
C TRP A 43 2.49 -1.09 1.25
N ASP A 44 2.06 0.07 0.75
CA ASP A 44 0.96 0.84 1.32
C ASP A 44 0.17 1.56 0.22
N THR A 45 -1.11 1.86 0.46
CA THR A 45 -1.97 2.60 -0.46
C THR A 45 -2.23 3.99 0.07
N HIS A 46 -1.94 5.01 -0.75
CA HIS A 46 -2.08 6.40 -0.36
C HIS A 46 -3.32 6.98 -1.03
N THR A 47 -4.30 7.41 -0.25
CA THR A 47 -5.54 8.00 -0.75
C THR A 47 -5.89 9.29 0.00
N PRO A 48 -6.43 10.33 -0.69
CA PRO A 48 -6.78 11.59 -0.03
C PRO A 48 -8.05 11.49 0.83
N PHE A 49 -8.76 10.37 0.76
CA PHE A 49 -9.97 10.07 1.52
C PHE A 49 -10.01 8.58 1.88
N PRO A 50 -10.82 8.17 2.88
CA PRO A 50 -10.97 6.76 3.24
C PRO A 50 -11.68 5.96 2.14
N VAL A 51 -11.03 4.90 1.67
CA VAL A 51 -11.61 3.96 0.71
C VAL A 51 -12.22 2.78 1.46
N HIS A 52 -13.53 2.56 1.29
CA HIS A 52 -14.22 1.47 1.97
C HIS A 52 -13.72 0.12 1.46
N GLY A 53 -13.36 -0.79 2.38
CA GLY A 53 -12.89 -2.13 2.04
C GLY A 53 -11.39 -2.21 1.71
N ILE A 54 -10.64 -1.11 1.78
CA ILE A 54 -9.19 -1.13 1.56
C ILE A 54 -8.46 -2.00 2.59
N ASP A 55 -8.90 -1.97 3.85
CA ASP A 55 -8.33 -2.81 4.92
C ASP A 55 -8.44 -4.30 4.61
N HIS A 56 -9.55 -4.72 4.01
CA HIS A 56 -9.77 -6.11 3.59
C HIS A 56 -8.96 -6.45 2.33
N ALA A 57 -8.88 -5.52 1.37
CA ALA A 57 -8.06 -5.70 0.17
C ALA A 57 -6.56 -5.83 0.51
N MET A 58 -6.09 -5.10 1.52
CA MET A 58 -4.72 -5.15 2.05
C MET A 58 -4.48 -6.29 3.06
N ASP A 59 -5.54 -6.96 3.52
CA ASP A 59 -5.51 -7.97 4.60
C ASP A 59 -4.80 -7.47 5.87
N ILE A 60 -5.15 -6.25 6.29
CA ILE A 60 -4.57 -5.65 7.50
C ILE A 60 -5.08 -6.41 8.72
N ARG A 61 -4.16 -7.10 9.38
CA ARG A 61 -4.43 -7.84 10.62
C ARG A 61 -4.81 -6.86 11.74
N ARG A 62 -5.85 -7.21 12.51
CA ARG A 62 -6.23 -6.46 13.71
C ARG A 62 -5.04 -6.30 14.64
N THR A 63 -4.77 -5.06 15.04
CA THR A 63 -3.74 -4.73 16.00
C THR A 63 -4.07 -5.26 17.40
N ARG A 64 -3.04 -5.67 18.15
CA ARG A 64 -3.14 -6.05 19.57
C ARG A 64 -3.16 -4.83 20.51
N LEU A 65 -3.04 -3.61 19.96
CA LEU A 65 -3.00 -2.36 20.73
C LEU A 65 -4.16 -2.20 21.73
N PRO A 66 -5.43 -2.50 21.39
CA PRO A 66 -6.54 -2.32 22.33
C PRO A 66 -6.37 -3.14 23.63
N TRP A 67 -5.86 -4.37 23.53
CA TRP A 67 -5.61 -5.22 24.70
C TRP A 67 -4.44 -4.72 25.55
N LEU A 68 -3.39 -4.20 24.90
CA LEU A 68 -2.25 -3.61 25.59
C LEU A 68 -2.66 -2.35 26.36
N VAL A 69 -3.42 -1.45 25.71
CA VAL A 69 -3.92 -0.21 26.32
C VAL A 69 -4.83 -0.52 27.50
N PHE A 70 -5.72 -1.51 27.37
CA PHE A 70 -6.57 -1.95 28.47
C PHE A 70 -5.76 -2.49 29.67
N GLY A 71 -4.78 -3.37 29.42
CA GLY A 71 -3.96 -3.95 30.48
C GLY A 71 -3.09 -2.93 31.23
N LEU A 72 -2.56 -1.93 30.53
CA LEU A 72 -1.74 -0.87 31.14
C LEU A 72 -2.57 0.22 31.82
N GLY A 73 -3.81 0.48 31.37
CA GLY A 73 -4.68 1.49 31.97
C GLY A 73 -5.39 1.04 33.25
N VAL A 74 -5.46 -0.27 33.50
CA VAL A 74 -6.10 -0.85 34.70
C VAL A 74 -5.08 -1.09 35.85
N ALA A 75 -3.78 -1.13 35.54
CA ALA A 75 -2.69 -1.30 36.52
C ALA A 75 -2.36 0.02 37.24
#